data_AF-A0A0B4ET21-F1
#
_entry.id   AF-A0A0B4ET21-F1
#
_cell.length_a   1.000
_cell.length_b   1.000
_cell.length_c   1.000
_cell.angle_alpha   90.00
_cell.angle_beta   90.00
_cell.angle_gamma   90.00
#
_symmetry.space_group_name_H-M   'P 1'
#
loop_
_entity.id
_entity.type
_entity.pdbx_description
1 polymer ?
#
loop_
_entity_poly.entity_id
_entity_poly.type
_entity_poly.pdbx_seq_one_letter_code
_entity_poly.pdbx_strand_id
1 'polypeptide(L)'
;MLLTSLAVCLSASAFAHFQLIHTASSNITDKNSVPFELIFTHPGEGTEGHSMDIGKDEKGSIQPMEAFFSVHKEQKTDLKNKLTSSKFGPKDHQVQSYKFTLDKTTGLKGGGDWGLVAVPAPYYEASEDLYIQQVTKVFVNKDDIATDWDARIAEGYPEIIPLNNPTDMWVGQVFRGKVVDPEGKAVANAEIEVEYINADIQNSQFKGENKFEKAAMVLRGDEFGYFSFVPVHAGYWGFAALGAGGEKTHNGKELSQDAVLWIEAK
;
A
#
# COMPACT_ATOMS: atom_id res chain seq x y z
N MET A 1 -39.88 -1.47 25.58
CA MET A 1 -38.72 -0.90 24.87
C MET A 1 -37.56 -1.85 25.08
N LEU A 2 -37.18 -2.61 24.06
CA LEU A 2 -36.03 -3.50 24.10
C LEU A 2 -34.78 -2.61 23.94
N LEU A 3 -33.89 -2.58 24.94
CA LEU A 3 -32.54 -2.05 24.77
C LEU A 3 -31.76 -3.06 23.93
N THR A 4 -31.52 -2.74 22.66
CA THR A 4 -30.48 -3.40 21.87
C THR A 4 -29.13 -2.87 22.33
N SER A 5 -28.41 -3.66 23.13
CA SER A 5 -26.99 -3.46 23.38
C SER A 5 -26.24 -3.61 22.05
N LEU A 6 -25.69 -2.51 21.55
CA LEU A 6 -24.71 -2.51 20.48
C LEU A 6 -23.40 -3.04 21.08
N ALA A 7 -23.13 -4.33 20.89
CA ALA A 7 -21.83 -4.89 21.20
C ALA A 7 -20.84 -4.38 20.15
N VAL A 8 -20.12 -3.31 20.48
CA VAL A 8 -18.94 -2.91 19.73
C VAL A 8 -17.87 -3.94 20.07
N CYS A 9 -17.75 -4.98 19.24
CA CYS A 9 -16.56 -5.81 19.22
C CYS A 9 -15.42 -4.92 18.73
N LEU A 10 -14.66 -4.34 19.66
CA LEU A 10 -13.29 -3.93 19.37
C LEU A 10 -12.49 -5.22 19.21
N SER A 11 -12.50 -5.79 18.00
CA SER A 11 -11.41 -6.65 17.57
C SER A 11 -10.15 -5.79 17.66
N ALA A 12 -9.25 -6.17 18.55
CA ALA A 12 -7.89 -5.65 18.50
C ALA A 12 -7.27 -6.26 17.24
N SER A 13 -7.48 -5.58 16.10
CA SER A 13 -6.81 -5.98 14.88
C SER A 13 -5.31 -5.91 15.10
N ALA A 14 -4.59 -6.85 14.51
CA ALA A 14 -3.16 -6.78 14.34
C ALA A 14 -2.88 -5.54 13.48
N PHE A 15 -2.67 -4.43 14.17
CA PHE A 15 -2.10 -3.21 13.62
C PHE A 15 -0.82 -3.57 12.85
N ALA A 16 -0.54 -2.87 11.75
CA ALA A 16 0.75 -2.85 11.03
C ALA A 16 0.89 -3.67 9.74
N HIS A 17 -0.15 -4.37 9.27
CA HIS A 17 -0.02 -5.06 7.98
C HIS A 17 0.03 -4.06 6.82
N PHE A 18 1.14 -4.03 6.08
CA PHE A 18 1.30 -3.19 4.90
C PHE A 18 1.87 -3.94 3.71
N GLN A 19 1.14 -3.89 2.60
CA GLN A 19 1.63 -4.25 1.28
C GLN A 19 2.35 -3.02 0.70
N LEU A 20 3.61 -3.22 0.32
CA LEU A 20 4.49 -2.21 -0.26
C LEU A 20 4.60 -2.44 -1.77
N ILE A 21 4.78 -1.34 -2.50
CA ILE A 21 5.38 -1.30 -3.84
C ILE A 21 6.55 -0.31 -3.73
N HIS A 22 7.71 -0.80 -3.31
CA HIS A 22 8.84 0.04 -2.92
C HIS A 22 9.85 0.21 -4.06
N THR A 23 10.34 1.43 -4.25
CA THR A 23 11.54 1.75 -5.04
C THR A 23 12.39 2.78 -4.28
N ALA A 24 13.62 3.02 -4.73
CA ALA A 24 14.58 3.86 -4.00
C ALA A 24 14.21 5.35 -3.96
N SER A 25 13.42 5.84 -4.92
CA SER A 25 12.96 7.24 -4.99
C SER A 25 11.76 7.33 -5.92
N SER A 26 10.79 8.16 -5.56
CA SER A 26 9.63 8.49 -6.38
C SER A 26 9.98 9.39 -7.58
N ASN A 27 11.04 10.21 -7.48
CA ASN A 27 11.58 10.95 -8.63
C ASN A 27 12.51 10.03 -9.44
N ILE A 28 12.17 9.83 -10.71
CA ILE A 28 12.85 8.92 -11.65
C ILE A 28 13.33 9.64 -12.93
N THR A 29 13.45 10.98 -12.91
CA THR A 29 13.86 11.85 -14.03
C THR A 29 15.07 11.29 -14.80
N ASP A 30 16.16 10.97 -14.12
CA ASP A 30 17.39 10.49 -14.78
C ASP A 30 17.44 8.96 -14.98
N LYS A 31 16.32 8.25 -14.78
CA LYS A 31 16.28 6.80 -14.84
C LYS A 31 15.71 6.31 -16.17
N ASN A 32 16.29 5.22 -16.67
CA ASN A 32 15.79 4.43 -17.80
C ASN A 32 15.33 3.02 -17.38
N SER A 33 15.53 2.69 -16.11
CA SER A 33 15.14 1.44 -15.47
C SER A 33 14.96 1.72 -13.98
N VAL A 34 13.82 1.34 -13.42
CA VAL A 34 13.44 1.59 -12.03
C VAL A 34 12.99 0.26 -11.42
N PRO A 35 13.81 -0.35 -10.54
CA PRO A 35 13.43 -1.57 -9.87
C PRO A 35 12.43 -1.30 -8.74
N PHE A 36 11.48 -2.21 -8.58
CA PHE A 36 10.49 -2.23 -7.51
C PHE A 36 10.50 -3.57 -6.79
N GLU A 37 10.26 -3.53 -5.49
CA GLU A 37 9.99 -4.70 -4.65
C GLU A 37 8.58 -4.62 -4.07
N LEU A 38 7.81 -5.70 -4.21
CA LEU A 38 6.48 -5.84 -3.64
C LEU A 38 6.58 -6.78 -2.43
N ILE A 39 6.26 -6.27 -1.25
CA ILE A 39 6.53 -6.89 0.06
C ILE A 39 5.28 -6.75 0.92
N PHE A 40 5.00 -7.72 1.80
CA PHE A 40 3.95 -7.61 2.80
C PHE A 40 4.57 -7.74 4.20
N THR A 41 4.50 -6.70 5.03
CA THR A 41 5.31 -6.57 6.25
C THR A 41 4.79 -5.51 7.21
N HIS A 42 5.46 -5.33 8.35
CA HIS A 42 5.31 -4.23 9.31
C HIS A 42 6.41 -3.18 9.14
N PRO A 43 6.26 -2.20 8.23
CA PRO A 43 7.31 -1.23 7.91
C PRO A 43 7.72 -0.34 9.08
N GLY A 44 6.80 -0.02 9.99
CA GLY A 44 7.07 0.76 11.20
C GLY A 44 8.00 0.05 12.19
N GLU A 45 7.95 -1.28 12.23
CA GLU A 45 8.82 -2.12 13.07
C GLU A 45 10.19 -2.38 12.42
N GLY A 46 10.36 -2.08 11.12
CA GLY A 46 11.62 -2.14 10.40
C GLY A 46 12.35 -3.49 10.57
N THR A 47 13.55 -3.48 11.16
CA THR A 47 14.35 -4.71 11.36
C THR A 47 13.77 -5.68 12.39
N GLU A 48 12.89 -5.20 13.25
CA GLU A 48 12.20 -6.01 14.27
C GLU A 48 10.87 -6.55 13.75
N GLY A 49 10.42 -6.05 12.58
CA GLY A 49 9.13 -6.35 12.00
C GLY A 49 8.99 -7.74 11.44
N HIS A 50 7.78 -8.27 11.53
CA HIS A 50 7.39 -9.52 10.89
C HIS A 50 6.97 -9.26 9.44
N SER A 51 7.49 -10.07 8.52
CA SER A 51 7.04 -10.07 7.13
C SER A 51 6.17 -11.29 6.88
N MET A 52 5.21 -11.15 5.97
CA MET A 52 4.24 -12.18 5.64
C MET A 52 4.35 -12.57 4.16
N ASP A 53 4.03 -13.82 3.89
CA ASP A 53 3.91 -14.33 2.52
C ASP A 53 2.74 -13.66 1.80
N ILE A 54 3.01 -12.96 0.70
CA ILE A 54 1.97 -12.38 -0.17
C ILE A 54 1.04 -13.50 -0.67
N GLY A 55 -0.26 -13.39 -0.39
CA GLY A 55 -1.29 -14.30 -0.87
C GLY A 55 -1.35 -15.66 -0.17
N LYS A 56 -0.76 -15.80 1.02
CA LYS A 56 -0.86 -17.03 1.82
C LYS A 56 -2.29 -17.24 2.30
N ASP A 57 -2.91 -18.35 1.90
CA ASP A 57 -4.26 -18.72 2.33
C ASP A 57 -4.27 -19.48 3.67
N GLU A 58 -5.47 -19.81 4.15
CA GLU A 58 -5.71 -20.56 5.41
C GLU A 58 -5.00 -21.91 5.47
N LYS A 59 -4.71 -22.52 4.30
CA LYS A 59 -4.00 -23.80 4.21
C LYS A 59 -2.49 -23.61 4.12
N GLY A 60 -2.01 -22.37 4.17
CA GLY A 60 -0.60 -22.01 4.00
C GLY A 60 -0.13 -22.04 2.53
N SER A 61 -1.04 -22.16 1.56
CA SER A 61 -0.68 -22.13 0.14
C SER A 61 -0.55 -20.70 -0.36
N ILE A 62 0.44 -20.46 -1.20
CA ILE A 62 0.72 -19.15 -1.78
C ILE A 62 -0.08 -18.98 -3.07
N GLN A 63 -1.10 -18.13 -3.02
CA GLN A 63 -1.91 -17.76 -4.16
C GLN A 63 -1.27 -16.60 -4.94
N PRO A 64 -1.37 -16.57 -6.28
CA PRO A 64 -0.74 -15.54 -7.09
C PRO A 64 -1.42 -14.18 -6.92
N MET A 65 -0.70 -13.11 -7.26
CA MET A 65 -1.26 -11.77 -7.42
C MET A 65 -2.54 -11.81 -8.29
N GLU A 66 -3.60 -11.08 -7.92
CA GLU A 66 -4.83 -10.97 -8.71
C GLU A 66 -4.64 -9.98 -9.86
N ALA A 67 -4.07 -8.81 -9.57
CA ALA A 67 -3.75 -7.79 -10.55
C ALA A 67 -2.44 -7.06 -10.22
N PHE A 68 -1.70 -6.67 -11.24
CA PHE A 68 -0.62 -5.69 -11.14
C PHE A 68 -0.56 -4.91 -12.43
N PHE A 69 -0.69 -3.59 -12.36
CA PHE A 69 -0.76 -2.74 -13.53
C PHE A 69 -0.17 -1.36 -13.24
N SER A 70 0.12 -0.62 -14.30
CA SER A 70 0.45 0.80 -14.22
C SER A 70 -0.57 1.64 -14.97
N VAL A 71 -0.72 2.90 -14.57
CA VAL A 71 -1.39 3.94 -15.34
C VAL A 71 -0.38 5.05 -15.61
N HIS A 72 -0.26 5.44 -16.88
CA HIS A 72 0.56 6.55 -17.34
C HIS A 72 -0.14 7.25 -18.49
N LYS A 73 -0.40 8.55 -18.34
CA LYS A 73 -1.17 9.37 -19.29
C LYS A 73 -2.50 8.70 -19.65
N GLU A 74 -3.24 8.34 -18.61
CA GLU A 74 -4.54 7.67 -18.66
C GLU A 74 -4.49 6.24 -19.25
N GLN A 75 -3.34 5.78 -19.74
CA GLN A 75 -3.19 4.46 -20.33
C GLN A 75 -2.86 3.42 -19.26
N LYS A 76 -3.79 2.48 -19.07
CA LYS A 76 -3.61 1.32 -18.21
C LYS A 76 -2.82 0.22 -18.93
N THR A 77 -1.75 -0.26 -18.33
CA THR A 77 -0.94 -1.38 -18.82
C THR A 77 -0.96 -2.52 -17.81
N ASP A 78 -1.44 -3.70 -18.21
CA ASP A 78 -1.33 -4.91 -17.40
C ASP A 78 0.13 -5.38 -17.34
N LEU A 79 0.65 -5.53 -16.12
CA LEU A 79 2.03 -5.89 -15.81
C LEU A 79 2.11 -7.15 -14.96
N LYS A 80 0.99 -7.84 -14.69
CA LYS A 80 0.95 -9.02 -13.82
C LYS A 80 1.93 -10.11 -14.26
N ASN A 81 2.05 -10.34 -15.57
CA ASN A 81 2.98 -11.31 -16.14
C ASN A 81 4.44 -10.85 -16.18
N LYS A 82 4.73 -9.63 -15.72
CA LYS A 82 6.09 -9.06 -15.59
C LYS A 82 6.63 -9.16 -14.16
N LEU A 83 5.81 -9.57 -13.20
CA LEU A 83 6.25 -9.85 -11.84
C LEU A 83 7.17 -11.07 -11.83
N THR A 84 8.31 -10.93 -11.17
CA THR A 84 9.22 -12.04 -10.86
C THR A 84 9.05 -12.43 -9.41
N SER A 85 8.79 -13.72 -9.15
CA SER A 85 8.75 -14.25 -7.79
C SER A 85 10.08 -14.01 -7.07
N SER A 86 10.02 -13.58 -5.82
CA SER A 86 11.20 -13.32 -5.00
C SER A 86 10.97 -13.70 -3.53
N LYS A 87 11.97 -13.42 -2.70
CA LYS A 87 11.95 -13.64 -1.26
C LYS A 87 12.40 -12.39 -0.52
N PHE A 88 11.68 -12.02 0.53
CA PHE A 88 12.02 -10.90 1.39
C PHE A 88 12.28 -11.38 2.81
N GLY A 89 13.26 -10.76 3.50
CA GLY A 89 13.61 -11.06 4.89
C GLY A 89 14.97 -11.73 5.04
N PRO A 90 15.43 -11.90 6.30
CA PRO A 90 16.69 -12.56 6.61
C PRO A 90 16.63 -14.03 6.18
N LYS A 91 17.80 -14.65 5.95
CA LYS A 91 17.94 -15.97 5.32
C LYS A 91 17.12 -17.09 6.01
N ASP A 92 16.91 -16.97 7.31
CA ASP A 92 16.19 -17.92 8.15
C ASP A 92 14.68 -17.66 8.25
N HIS A 93 14.21 -16.46 7.86
CA HIS A 93 12.79 -16.05 7.92
C HIS A 93 12.38 -15.32 6.63
N GLN A 94 12.52 -16.00 5.49
CA GLN A 94 12.14 -15.44 4.20
C GLN A 94 10.68 -15.72 3.85
N VAL A 95 9.99 -14.68 3.38
CA VAL A 95 8.61 -14.77 2.89
C VAL A 95 8.51 -14.48 1.40
N GLN A 96 7.43 -14.96 0.79
CA GLN A 96 7.09 -14.69 -0.60
C GLN A 96 6.92 -13.19 -0.85
N SER A 97 7.66 -12.69 -1.84
CA SER A 97 7.57 -11.32 -2.37
C SER A 97 7.63 -11.32 -3.90
N TYR A 98 7.54 -10.15 -4.53
CA TYR A 98 7.74 -10.02 -5.97
C TYR A 98 8.69 -8.88 -6.32
N LYS A 99 9.30 -8.95 -7.50
CA LYS A 99 10.07 -7.88 -8.10
C LYS A 99 9.48 -7.47 -9.44
N PHE A 100 9.62 -6.19 -9.75
CA PHE A 100 9.23 -5.61 -11.03
C PHE A 100 10.29 -4.58 -11.45
N THR A 101 10.47 -4.40 -12.76
CA THR A 101 11.31 -3.32 -13.28
C THR A 101 10.50 -2.50 -14.26
N LEU A 102 10.33 -1.21 -13.98
CA LEU A 102 9.79 -0.23 -14.92
C LEU A 102 10.92 0.25 -15.83
N ASP A 103 10.88 -0.14 -17.09
CA ASP A 103 11.83 0.22 -18.14
C ASP A 103 11.13 0.38 -19.49
N LYS A 104 11.88 0.61 -20.56
CA LYS A 104 11.32 0.80 -21.91
C LYS A 104 10.42 -0.34 -22.38
N THR A 105 10.66 -1.57 -21.94
CA THR A 105 9.90 -2.78 -22.32
C THR A 105 8.62 -2.95 -21.51
N THR A 106 8.55 -2.34 -20.31
CA THR A 106 7.40 -2.39 -19.41
C THR A 106 6.66 -1.06 -19.28
N GLY A 107 7.04 -0.04 -20.03
CA GLY A 107 6.22 1.17 -20.23
C GLY A 107 6.88 2.50 -19.90
N LEU A 108 8.16 2.53 -19.49
CA LEU A 108 8.88 3.77 -19.22
C LEU A 108 9.23 4.50 -20.52
N LYS A 109 8.37 5.43 -20.96
CA LYS A 109 8.54 6.23 -22.18
C LYS A 109 8.02 7.65 -21.97
N GLY A 110 8.82 8.66 -22.34
CA GLY A 110 8.49 10.06 -22.09
C GLY A 110 8.59 10.43 -20.60
N GLY A 111 8.12 11.63 -20.23
CA GLY A 111 7.94 12.07 -18.84
C GLY A 111 6.48 12.04 -18.40
N GLY A 112 6.23 12.13 -17.10
CA GLY A 112 4.90 12.03 -16.49
C GLY A 112 4.88 11.21 -15.20
N ASP A 113 3.68 10.92 -14.72
CA ASP A 113 3.43 10.03 -13.59
C ASP A 113 3.31 8.57 -14.05
N TRP A 114 3.76 7.64 -13.22
CA TRP A 114 3.35 6.24 -13.27
C TRP A 114 2.71 5.89 -11.93
N GLY A 115 1.40 5.65 -11.95
CA GLY A 115 0.69 5.04 -10.83
C GLY A 115 0.73 3.53 -10.94
N LEU A 116 1.44 2.84 -10.05
CA LEU A 116 1.50 1.38 -10.01
C LEU A 116 0.51 0.88 -8.96
N VAL A 117 -0.31 -0.11 -9.33
CA VAL A 117 -1.32 -0.71 -8.47
C VAL A 117 -1.10 -2.22 -8.38
N ALA A 118 -1.08 -2.76 -7.16
CA ALA A 118 -1.00 -4.18 -6.87
C ALA A 118 -2.21 -4.65 -6.06
N VAL A 119 -2.79 -5.77 -6.47
CA VAL A 119 -3.90 -6.44 -5.79
C VAL A 119 -3.51 -7.90 -5.56
N PRO A 120 -3.08 -8.28 -4.35
CA PRO A 120 -2.74 -9.67 -4.05
C PRO A 120 -3.99 -10.52 -3.91
N ALA A 121 -3.84 -11.85 -4.00
CA ALA A 121 -4.87 -12.73 -3.47
C ALA A 121 -5.04 -12.50 -1.95
N PRO A 122 -6.24 -12.72 -1.37
CA PRO A 122 -6.46 -12.52 0.05
C PRO A 122 -5.50 -13.34 0.92
N TYR A 123 -4.82 -12.65 1.84
CA TYR A 123 -3.96 -13.25 2.86
C TYR A 123 -4.79 -13.64 4.07
N TYR A 124 -4.61 -14.85 4.58
CA TYR A 124 -5.27 -15.30 5.80
C TYR A 124 -4.48 -14.90 7.05
N GLU A 125 -5.08 -14.07 7.91
CA GLU A 125 -4.53 -13.70 9.21
C GLU A 125 -5.10 -14.60 10.31
N ALA A 126 -4.28 -15.56 10.74
CA ALA A 126 -4.71 -16.59 11.68
C ALA A 126 -5.00 -16.05 13.09
N SER A 127 -4.38 -14.94 13.49
CA SER A 127 -4.61 -14.33 14.81
C SER A 127 -5.98 -13.64 14.91
N GLU A 128 -6.54 -13.20 13.78
CA GLU A 128 -7.84 -12.51 13.69
C GLU A 128 -8.95 -13.36 13.06
N ASP A 129 -8.62 -14.55 12.55
CA ASP A 129 -9.57 -15.45 11.87
C ASP A 129 -10.26 -14.80 10.65
N LEU A 130 -9.55 -13.92 9.93
CA LEU A 130 -10.07 -13.19 8.76
C LEU A 130 -9.08 -13.17 7.59
N TYR A 131 -9.54 -12.66 6.46
CA TYR A 131 -8.69 -12.38 5.30
C TYR A 131 -8.41 -10.89 5.14
N ILE A 132 -7.19 -10.56 4.71
CA ILE A 132 -6.75 -9.21 4.38
C ILE A 132 -6.43 -9.15 2.88
N GLN A 133 -6.91 -8.13 2.20
CA GLN A 133 -6.50 -7.82 0.83
C GLN A 133 -6.23 -6.33 0.69
N GLN A 134 -4.95 -5.97 0.55
CA GLN A 134 -4.53 -4.58 0.42
C GLN A 134 -4.33 -4.18 -1.03
N VAL A 135 -5.23 -3.32 -1.53
CA VAL A 135 -5.13 -2.70 -2.85
C VAL A 135 -4.14 -1.56 -2.76
N THR A 136 -2.90 -1.83 -3.15
CA THR A 136 -1.77 -0.93 -2.91
C THR A 136 -1.46 -0.10 -4.13
N LYS A 137 -1.27 1.20 -3.91
CA LYS A 137 -0.89 2.18 -4.94
C LYS A 137 0.38 2.93 -4.53
N VAL A 138 1.28 3.12 -5.49
CA VAL A 138 2.42 4.04 -5.38
C VAL A 138 2.54 4.84 -6.68
N PHE A 139 3.09 6.04 -6.59
CA PHE A 139 3.42 6.86 -7.74
C PHE A 139 4.92 7.08 -7.86
N VAL A 140 5.41 7.14 -9.08
CA VAL A 140 6.72 7.69 -9.43
C VAL A 140 6.56 8.72 -10.54
N ASN A 141 7.39 9.75 -10.57
CA ASN A 141 7.32 10.82 -11.57
C ASN A 141 8.66 10.97 -12.29
N LYS A 142 8.60 11.21 -13.60
CA LYS A 142 9.73 11.57 -14.44
C LYS A 142 9.54 12.97 -15.02
N ASP A 143 10.56 13.81 -14.85
CA ASP A 143 10.67 15.17 -15.41
C ASP A 143 9.72 16.20 -14.78
N ASP A 144 9.20 15.94 -13.57
CA ASP A 144 8.28 16.80 -12.81
C ASP A 144 7.01 17.20 -13.59
N ILE A 145 6.55 16.30 -14.48
CA ILE A 145 5.34 16.50 -15.29
C ILE A 145 4.17 15.81 -14.61
N ALA A 146 3.22 16.58 -14.07
CA ALA A 146 1.98 16.05 -13.52
C ALA A 146 1.03 15.57 -14.63
N THR A 147 0.56 14.32 -14.55
CA THR A 147 -0.35 13.71 -15.53
C THR A 147 -1.47 12.87 -14.93
N ASP A 148 -1.22 12.09 -13.88
CA ASP A 148 -2.15 11.05 -13.41
C ASP A 148 -2.31 10.99 -11.88
N TRP A 149 -1.47 11.68 -11.11
CA TRP A 149 -1.39 11.47 -9.66
C TRP A 149 -2.69 11.77 -8.90
N ASP A 150 -3.51 12.71 -9.38
CA ASP A 150 -4.78 13.13 -8.77
C ASP A 150 -6.00 12.34 -9.28
N ALA A 151 -5.79 11.39 -10.19
CA ALA A 151 -6.85 10.58 -10.75
C ALA A 151 -7.15 9.32 -9.92
N ARG A 152 -8.39 8.84 -10.06
CA ARG A 152 -8.80 7.51 -9.61
C ARG A 152 -8.32 6.48 -10.64
N ILE A 153 -7.48 5.53 -10.23
CA ILE A 153 -6.84 4.58 -11.16
C ILE A 153 -7.07 3.11 -10.82
N ALA A 154 -7.70 2.81 -9.69
CA ALA A 154 -8.01 1.45 -9.23
C ALA A 154 -9.51 1.14 -9.31
N GLU A 155 -10.16 1.50 -10.41
CA GLU A 155 -11.58 1.22 -10.67
C GLU A 155 -11.98 -0.23 -10.35
N GLY A 156 -13.06 -0.41 -9.57
CA GLY A 156 -13.52 -1.70 -9.05
C GLY A 156 -12.86 -2.14 -7.73
N TYR A 157 -11.97 -1.32 -7.17
CA TYR A 157 -11.32 -1.52 -5.87
C TYR A 157 -11.45 -0.26 -5.00
N PRO A 158 -11.34 -0.40 -3.66
CA PRO A 158 -11.22 0.77 -2.81
C PRO A 158 -9.88 1.47 -3.07
N GLU A 159 -9.86 2.79 -2.89
CA GLU A 159 -8.71 3.61 -3.27
C GLU A 159 -8.53 4.83 -2.34
N ILE A 160 -7.29 5.18 -2.04
CA ILE A 160 -6.95 6.50 -1.50
C ILE A 160 -6.53 7.40 -2.68
N ILE A 161 -7.32 8.42 -2.97
CA ILE A 161 -7.03 9.43 -3.97
C ILE A 161 -6.26 10.56 -3.28
N PRO A 162 -5.00 10.84 -3.66
CA PRO A 162 -4.25 11.94 -3.06
C PRO A 162 -4.78 13.30 -3.53
N LEU A 163 -4.73 14.30 -2.66
CA LEU A 163 -5.07 15.70 -2.97
C LEU A 163 -3.81 16.61 -3.05
N ASN A 164 -2.64 16.01 -2.85
CA ASN A 164 -1.32 16.61 -3.01
C ASN A 164 -0.48 15.64 -3.84
N ASN A 165 0.45 16.14 -4.66
CA ASN A 165 1.29 15.26 -5.47
C ASN A 165 2.12 14.32 -4.57
N PRO A 166 1.87 12.99 -4.59
CA PRO A 166 2.53 12.03 -3.71
C PRO A 166 4.03 11.85 -3.98
N THR A 167 4.53 12.39 -5.10
CA THR A 167 5.95 12.36 -5.51
C THR A 167 6.70 13.67 -5.27
N ASP A 168 5.98 14.73 -4.87
CA ASP A 168 6.50 16.07 -4.54
C ASP A 168 5.98 16.50 -3.16
N MET A 169 6.18 15.62 -2.17
CA MET A 169 5.82 15.88 -0.78
C MET A 169 7.04 16.37 0.00
N TRP A 170 6.87 17.41 0.81
CA TRP A 170 7.91 17.92 1.69
C TRP A 170 7.68 17.49 3.13
N VAL A 171 8.75 17.29 3.89
CA VAL A 171 8.65 17.15 5.35
C VAL A 171 7.96 18.38 5.94
N GLY A 172 6.94 18.15 6.78
CA GLY A 172 6.15 19.23 7.38
C GLY A 172 5.02 19.78 6.51
N GLN A 173 4.88 19.36 5.25
CA GLN A 173 3.73 19.71 4.42
C GLN A 173 2.48 18.90 4.82
N VAL A 174 1.30 19.51 4.75
CA VAL A 174 0.06 18.74 4.93
C VAL A 174 -0.19 17.88 3.70
N PHE A 175 -0.19 16.56 3.88
CA PHE A 175 -0.77 15.59 2.97
C PHE A 175 -2.28 15.47 3.22
N ARG A 176 -3.07 15.42 2.14
CA ARG A 176 -4.50 15.14 2.19
C ARG A 176 -4.83 13.98 1.26
N GLY A 177 -5.66 13.06 1.73
CA GLY A 177 -6.18 11.94 0.93
C GLY A 177 -7.70 11.85 1.05
N LYS A 178 -8.33 11.26 0.03
CA LYS A 178 -9.74 10.90 0.05
C LYS A 178 -9.89 9.40 -0.14
N VAL A 179 -10.53 8.73 0.80
CA VAL A 179 -10.84 7.31 0.74
C VAL A 179 -12.14 7.12 -0.04
N VAL A 180 -12.11 6.24 -1.04
CA VAL A 180 -13.29 5.84 -1.81
C VAL A 180 -13.45 4.32 -1.88
N ASP A 181 -14.69 3.88 -2.01
CA ASP A 181 -15.08 2.48 -2.17
C ASP A 181 -14.86 1.97 -3.63
N PRO A 182 -15.13 0.69 -3.92
CA PRO A 182 -15.03 0.12 -5.27
C PRO A 182 -15.86 0.84 -6.34
N GLU A 183 -16.92 1.54 -5.96
CA GLU A 183 -17.79 2.34 -6.83
C GLU A 183 -17.37 3.81 -6.91
N GLY A 184 -16.34 4.23 -6.18
CA GLY A 184 -15.81 5.59 -6.17
C GLY A 184 -16.54 6.54 -5.23
N LYS A 185 -17.40 6.02 -4.35
CA LYS A 185 -18.09 6.82 -3.33
C LYS A 185 -17.20 6.99 -2.12
N ALA A 186 -17.36 8.11 -1.42
CA ALA A 186 -16.59 8.40 -0.22
C ALA A 186 -16.86 7.38 0.90
N VAL A 187 -15.80 6.92 1.56
CA VAL A 187 -15.89 6.08 2.76
C VAL A 187 -15.84 6.97 3.99
N ALA A 188 -17.00 7.18 4.62
CA ALA A 188 -17.14 8.04 5.78
C ALA A 188 -16.41 7.46 7.02
N ASN A 189 -15.73 8.32 7.77
CA ASN A 189 -15.09 7.98 9.05
C ASN A 189 -14.11 6.78 8.97
N ALA A 190 -13.51 6.55 7.80
CA ALA A 190 -12.55 5.48 7.59
C ALA A 190 -11.45 5.53 8.67
N GLU A 191 -11.09 4.37 9.21
CA GLU A 191 -9.91 4.23 10.04
C GLU A 191 -8.70 4.07 9.12
N ILE A 192 -7.69 4.91 9.31
CA ILE A 192 -6.48 4.93 8.48
C ILE A 192 -5.28 4.66 9.37
N GLU A 193 -4.63 3.51 9.13
CA GLU A 193 -3.32 3.24 9.68
C GLU A 193 -2.27 3.98 8.87
N VAL A 194 -1.26 4.51 9.57
CA VAL A 194 -0.17 5.26 8.97
C VAL A 194 1.15 4.70 9.47
N GLU A 195 2.01 4.29 8.55
CA GLU A 195 3.34 3.77 8.89
C GLU A 195 4.47 4.37 8.05
N TYR A 196 5.63 4.51 8.67
CA TYR A 196 6.88 4.92 8.04
C TYR A 196 7.76 3.69 7.78
N ILE A 197 8.43 3.63 6.62
CA ILE A 197 9.45 2.60 6.38
C ILE A 197 10.67 2.87 7.26
N ASN A 198 10.72 2.21 8.42
CA ASN A 198 11.58 2.59 9.54
C ASN A 198 13.01 2.04 9.46
N ALA A 199 13.32 1.23 8.45
CA ALA A 199 14.67 0.71 8.20
C ALA A 199 14.95 0.68 6.69
N ASP A 200 16.22 0.67 6.31
CA ASP A 200 16.58 0.64 4.89
C ASP A 200 16.29 -0.73 4.29
N ILE A 201 15.67 -0.75 3.10
CA ILE A 201 15.48 -1.99 2.34
C ILE A 201 16.68 -2.18 1.41
N GLN A 202 17.47 -3.22 1.68
CA GLN A 202 18.66 -3.56 0.88
C GLN A 202 18.76 -5.06 0.68
N ASN A 203 18.96 -5.50 -0.56
CA ASN A 203 19.02 -6.93 -0.92
C ASN A 203 17.80 -7.70 -0.41
N SER A 204 16.60 -7.15 -0.61
CA SER A 204 15.32 -7.76 -0.23
C SER A 204 15.19 -8.12 1.25
N GLN A 205 15.65 -7.22 2.13
CA GLN A 205 15.38 -7.30 3.57
C GLN A 205 15.59 -5.92 4.21
N PHE A 206 15.02 -5.70 5.38
CA PHE A 206 15.38 -4.56 6.22
C PHE A 206 16.82 -4.69 6.75
N LYS A 207 17.56 -3.59 6.74
CA LYS A 207 18.95 -3.48 7.18
C LYS A 207 19.16 -2.22 8.01
N GLY A 208 20.19 -2.27 8.86
CA GLY A 208 20.55 -1.17 9.75
C GLY A 208 19.83 -1.26 11.09
N GLU A 209 19.64 -0.10 11.71
CA GLU A 209 18.84 0.07 12.92
C GLU A 209 17.53 0.79 12.55
N ASN A 210 16.50 0.60 13.36
CA ASN A 210 15.26 1.36 13.23
C ASN A 210 15.55 2.86 13.42
N LYS A 211 15.03 3.69 12.51
CA LYS A 211 15.32 5.14 12.46
C LYS A 211 14.63 5.91 13.57
N PHE A 212 13.41 5.51 13.94
CA PHE A 212 12.56 6.22 14.89
C PHE A 212 11.81 5.26 15.82
N GLU A 213 11.59 5.64 17.07
CA GLU A 213 10.76 4.87 18.01
C GLU A 213 9.26 4.94 17.66
N LYS A 214 8.81 6.06 17.06
CA LYS A 214 7.41 6.30 16.69
C LYS A 214 7.28 6.34 15.18
N ALA A 215 7.01 5.19 14.59
CA ALA A 215 6.88 5.02 13.13
C ALA A 215 5.48 4.54 12.69
N ALA A 216 4.54 4.36 13.62
CA ALA A 216 3.18 3.91 13.34
C ALA A 216 2.14 4.72 14.14
N MET A 217 0.97 4.94 13.56
CA MET A 217 -0.18 5.57 14.22
C MET A 217 -1.49 5.29 13.48
N VAL A 218 -2.61 5.62 14.12
CA VAL A 218 -3.95 5.54 13.53
C VAL A 218 -4.59 6.92 13.54
N LEU A 219 -5.26 7.27 12.45
CA LEU A 219 -6.11 8.46 12.34
C LEU A 219 -7.47 8.07 11.77
N ARG A 220 -8.45 8.99 11.85
CA ARG A 220 -9.78 8.80 11.26
C ARG A 220 -10.06 9.87 10.22
N GLY A 221 -10.65 9.44 9.10
CA GLY A 221 -11.20 10.35 8.10
C GLY A 221 -12.48 11.03 8.59
N ASP A 222 -12.93 12.03 7.85
CA ASP A 222 -14.21 12.70 8.07
C ASP A 222 -15.39 11.98 7.39
N GLU A 223 -16.59 12.54 7.53
CA GLU A 223 -17.82 11.99 6.95
C GLU A 223 -17.83 11.98 5.41
N PHE A 224 -16.91 12.71 4.77
CA PHE A 224 -16.76 12.81 3.32
C PHE A 224 -15.55 12.01 2.81
N GLY A 225 -14.93 11.21 3.67
CA GLY A 225 -13.81 10.33 3.38
C GLY A 225 -12.46 11.03 3.28
N TYR A 226 -12.35 12.29 3.70
CA TYR A 226 -11.07 12.99 3.69
C TYR A 226 -10.30 12.76 4.98
N PHE A 227 -8.98 12.70 4.87
CA PHE A 227 -8.07 12.77 6.01
C PHE A 227 -6.90 13.69 5.73
N SER A 228 -6.13 14.01 6.77
CA SER A 228 -4.94 14.83 6.64
C SER A 228 -3.84 14.32 7.56
N PHE A 229 -2.61 14.39 7.09
CA PHE A 229 -1.42 13.94 7.79
C PHE A 229 -0.25 14.88 7.50
N VAL A 230 0.69 14.99 8.43
CA VAL A 230 1.93 15.74 8.22
C VAL A 230 3.10 14.78 8.39
N PRO A 231 3.84 14.42 7.32
CA PRO A 231 5.02 13.60 7.44
C PRO A 231 6.08 14.39 8.21
N VAL A 232 6.48 13.85 9.37
CA VAL A 232 7.44 14.47 10.28
C VAL A 232 8.89 14.06 9.99
N HIS A 233 9.08 13.08 9.11
CA HIS A 233 10.38 12.54 8.70
C HIS A 233 10.43 12.37 7.18
N ALA A 234 11.62 12.55 6.59
CA ALA A 234 11.85 12.26 5.19
C ALA A 234 11.86 10.74 4.95
N GLY A 235 11.31 10.31 3.82
CA GLY A 235 11.17 8.91 3.42
C GLY A 235 9.74 8.52 3.10
N TYR A 236 9.49 7.21 3.04
CA TYR A 236 8.21 6.65 2.65
C TYR A 236 7.22 6.57 3.80
N TRP A 237 6.01 7.08 3.57
CA TRP A 237 4.86 6.98 4.46
C TRP A 237 3.71 6.25 3.74
N GLY A 238 3.18 5.23 4.39
CA GLY A 238 2.07 4.42 3.92
C GLY A 238 0.79 4.78 4.66
N PHE A 239 -0.33 4.77 3.97
CA PHE A 239 -1.66 4.96 4.52
C PHE A 239 -2.51 3.76 4.12
N ALA A 240 -3.10 3.06 5.09
CA ALA A 240 -4.01 1.94 4.86
C ALA A 240 -5.39 2.28 5.43
N ALA A 241 -6.37 2.50 4.56
CA ALA A 241 -7.76 2.68 4.96
C ALA A 241 -8.44 1.31 5.05
N LEU A 242 -8.59 0.82 6.29
CA LEU A 242 -9.04 -0.53 6.59
C LEU A 242 -10.51 -0.73 6.19
N GLY A 243 -10.82 -1.87 5.58
CA GLY A 243 -12.19 -2.23 5.21
C GLY A 243 -12.87 -1.27 4.23
N ALA A 244 -12.11 -0.42 3.53
CA ALA A 244 -12.63 0.55 2.57
C ALA A 244 -13.43 -0.09 1.43
N GLY A 245 -13.24 -1.39 1.18
CA GLY A 245 -14.05 -2.18 0.25
C GLY A 245 -15.48 -2.48 0.71
N GLY A 246 -15.84 -2.16 1.96
CA GLY A 246 -17.12 -2.50 2.58
C GLY A 246 -17.17 -3.94 3.12
N GLU A 247 -18.36 -4.37 3.55
CA GLU A 247 -18.56 -5.73 4.09
C GLU A 247 -18.35 -6.79 2.99
N LYS A 248 -17.32 -7.62 3.15
CA LYS A 248 -16.96 -8.69 2.22
C LYS A 248 -16.63 -9.98 2.97
N THR A 249 -16.74 -11.09 2.23
CA THR A 249 -16.34 -12.42 2.72
C THR A 249 -15.49 -13.15 1.70
N HIS A 250 -14.49 -13.90 2.16
CA HIS A 250 -13.72 -14.84 1.36
C HIS A 250 -13.67 -16.20 2.06
N ASN A 251 -14.03 -17.27 1.35
CA ASN A 251 -14.11 -18.64 1.91
C ASN A 251 -14.92 -18.75 3.21
N GLY A 252 -15.98 -17.95 3.37
CA GLY A 252 -16.85 -17.98 4.54
C GLY A 252 -16.33 -17.21 5.76
N LYS A 253 -15.20 -16.52 5.64
CA LYS A 253 -14.65 -15.61 6.66
C LYS A 253 -14.71 -14.17 6.17
N GLU A 254 -14.62 -13.22 7.09
CA GLU A 254 -14.55 -11.79 6.77
C GLU A 254 -13.33 -11.50 5.88
N LEU A 255 -13.50 -10.54 4.95
CA LEU A 255 -12.42 -10.00 4.12
C LEU A 255 -12.32 -8.50 4.37
N SER A 256 -11.26 -8.07 5.06
CA SER A 256 -10.85 -6.67 5.08
C SER A 256 -10.18 -6.35 3.75
N GLN A 257 -10.92 -5.68 2.86
CA GLN A 257 -10.35 -5.16 1.62
C GLN A 257 -9.98 -3.69 1.83
N ASP A 258 -8.68 -3.43 1.90
CA ASP A 258 -8.13 -2.14 2.31
C ASP A 258 -7.63 -1.36 1.09
N ALA A 259 -7.70 -0.03 1.18
CA ALA A 259 -7.04 0.86 0.24
C ALA A 259 -5.71 1.33 0.81
N VAL A 260 -4.61 1.08 0.09
CA VAL A 260 -3.26 1.47 0.52
C VAL A 260 -2.63 2.44 -0.46
N LEU A 261 -2.06 3.54 0.05
CA LEU A 261 -1.27 4.50 -0.72
C LEU A 261 0.07 4.75 -0.04
N TRP A 262 1.14 4.74 -0.82
CA TRP A 262 2.47 5.16 -0.41
C TRP A 262 2.86 6.51 -1.02
N ILE A 263 3.39 7.41 -0.19
CA ILE A 263 4.00 8.68 -0.61
C ILE A 263 5.47 8.73 -0.15
N GLU A 264 6.28 9.55 -0.81
CA GLU A 264 7.65 9.84 -0.36
C GLU A 264 7.78 11.33 0.00
N ALA A 265 8.06 11.62 1.27
CA ALA A 265 8.35 12.98 1.75
C ALA A 265 9.86 13.27 1.70
N LYS A 266 10.25 14.45 1.22
CA LYS A 266 11.65 14.89 1.09
C LYS A 266 11.95 16.17 1.87
#